data_AF-A0A3B9GSL1-F1
#
_entry.id   AF-A0A3B9GSL1-F1
#
_cell.length_a   1.000
_cell.length_b   1.000
_cell.length_c   1.000
_cell.angle_alpha   90.00
_cell.angle_beta   90.00
_cell.angle_gamma   90.00
#
_symmetry.space_group_name_H-M   'P 1'
#
loop_
_entity.id
_entity.type
_entity.pdbx_description
1 polymer ?
#
loop_
_entity_poly.entity_id
_entity_poly.type
_entity_poly.pdbx_seq_one_letter_code
_entity_poly.pdbx_strand_id
1 'polypeptide(L)'
;MSSYAQTDELSDNQPKTEKTKKKAPKKKFKNEDRPTVLKDMYLFGVARNYHDSITYFTNITPISKVVCDKETGFIDGLNLYTAQLENHLLKNGRFGYLCATFYAKNMKNAEKIYVKLKKKIDKKRFTRVEPLGDFVYQFVSPENIYRNVIKANGDEEDGN
;
A
#
# COMPACT_ATOMS: atom_id res chain seq x y z
N MET A 1 -25.71 -44.94 43.73
CA MET A 1 -26.66 -43.85 43.38
C MET A 1 -26.89 -43.04 44.64
N SER A 2 -26.29 -41.84 44.74
CA SER A 2 -26.45 -40.94 45.89
C SER A 2 -27.37 -39.79 45.48
N SER A 3 -28.29 -39.42 46.38
CA SER A 3 -29.43 -38.52 46.17
C SER A 3 -29.45 -37.36 47.19
N TYR A 4 -30.26 -36.34 46.86
CA TYR A 4 -30.69 -35.14 47.62
C TYR A 4 -29.70 -33.96 47.63
N ALA A 5 -30.00 -32.84 46.93
CA ALA A 5 -30.84 -31.66 47.30
C ALA A 5 -30.10 -30.74 48.30
N GLN A 6 -29.97 -29.40 48.17
CA GLN A 6 -30.94 -28.33 47.88
C GLN A 6 -30.16 -26.97 47.88
N THR A 7 -30.47 -26.05 46.93
CA THR A 7 -30.53 -24.55 46.90
C THR A 7 -29.49 -23.66 47.64
N ASP A 8 -29.25 -22.35 47.44
CA ASP A 8 -29.78 -21.15 46.75
C ASP A 8 -28.51 -20.29 46.37
N GLU A 9 -28.47 -19.25 45.52
CA GLU A 9 -29.14 -17.95 45.62
C GLU A 9 -28.72 -17.04 44.43
N LEU A 10 -29.43 -15.92 44.29
CA LEU A 10 -29.59 -15.01 43.15
C LEU A 10 -28.33 -14.41 42.48
N SER A 11 -28.45 -14.18 41.16
CA SER A 11 -27.97 -12.96 40.52
C SER A 11 -28.66 -12.73 39.18
N ASP A 12 -29.54 -11.73 39.15
CA ASP A 12 -30.10 -11.06 37.98
C ASP A 12 -29.12 -10.92 36.80
N ASN A 13 -29.57 -11.30 35.60
CA ASN A 13 -29.25 -10.51 34.41
C ASN A 13 -30.23 -10.82 33.27
N GLN A 14 -31.24 -9.96 33.15
CA GLN A 14 -32.04 -9.81 31.94
C GLN A 14 -31.14 -9.54 30.71
N PRO A 15 -31.45 -10.12 29.54
CA PRO A 15 -30.77 -9.75 28.29
C PRO A 15 -31.12 -8.30 27.93
N LYS A 16 -30.13 -7.42 28.04
CA LYS A 16 -30.23 -6.03 27.60
C LYS A 16 -30.45 -6.00 26.09
N THR A 17 -31.56 -5.39 25.71
CA THR A 17 -32.00 -5.11 24.35
C THR A 17 -30.89 -4.55 23.47
N GLU A 18 -30.65 -5.25 22.37
CA GLU A 18 -29.75 -4.88 21.29
C GLU A 18 -30.28 -3.63 20.60
N LYS A 19 -29.83 -2.45 21.05
CA LYS A 19 -30.10 -1.19 20.35
C LYS A 19 -29.26 -1.16 19.08
N THR A 20 -29.84 -1.64 17.98
CA THR A 20 -29.38 -1.40 16.61
C THR A 20 -29.10 0.09 16.41
N LYS A 21 -27.81 0.47 16.46
CA LYS A 21 -27.36 1.77 15.99
C LYS A 21 -27.59 1.82 14.47
N LYS A 22 -28.62 2.56 14.05
CA LYS A 22 -28.84 2.92 12.65
C LYS A 22 -27.55 3.56 12.12
N LYS A 23 -26.82 2.82 11.27
CA LYS A 23 -25.65 3.34 10.56
C LYS A 23 -26.12 4.51 9.71
N ALA A 24 -25.56 5.69 9.97
CA ALA A 24 -25.71 6.86 9.12
C ALA A 24 -25.36 6.49 7.66
N PRO A 25 -26.05 7.05 6.66
CA PRO A 25 -25.82 6.68 5.27
C PRO A 25 -24.36 6.97 4.90
N LYS A 26 -23.64 5.93 4.46
CA LYS A 26 -22.30 6.07 3.90
C LYS A 26 -22.41 6.98 2.69
N LYS A 27 -21.93 8.22 2.81
CA LYS A 27 -21.78 9.12 1.65
C LYS A 27 -20.86 8.40 0.66
N LYS A 28 -21.37 8.17 -0.55
CA LYS A 28 -20.56 7.67 -1.66
C LYS A 28 -19.56 8.79 -2.01
N PHE A 29 -18.29 8.61 -1.70
CA PHE A 29 -17.23 9.51 -2.15
C PHE A 29 -17.08 9.30 -3.66
N LYS A 30 -17.53 10.28 -4.45
CA LYS A 30 -17.16 10.38 -5.85
C LYS A 30 -15.70 10.85 -5.88
N ASN A 31 -14.83 10.16 -6.63
CA ASN A 31 -13.40 10.43 -6.68
C ASN A 31 -13.03 11.78 -7.35
N GLU A 32 -14.01 12.49 -7.90
CA GLU A 32 -13.84 13.70 -8.71
C GLU A 32 -13.58 14.98 -7.88
N ASP A 33 -13.87 14.98 -6.58
CA ASP A 33 -13.81 16.19 -5.73
C ASP A 33 -12.60 16.29 -4.81
N ARG A 34 -11.73 15.26 -4.74
CA ARG A 34 -10.58 15.28 -3.82
C ARG A 34 -9.47 16.19 -4.39
N PRO A 35 -9.11 17.29 -3.69
CA PRO A 35 -8.15 18.24 -4.23
C PRO A 35 -6.76 17.59 -4.32
N THR A 36 -6.15 17.62 -5.50
CA THR A 36 -4.80 17.12 -5.73
C THR A 36 -3.82 18.26 -5.98
N VAL A 37 -2.54 18.02 -5.69
CA VAL A 37 -1.44 18.96 -5.88
C VAL A 37 -0.24 18.23 -6.49
N LEU A 38 0.50 18.94 -7.35
CA LEU A 38 1.73 18.43 -7.93
C LEU A 38 2.91 18.76 -7.02
N LYS A 39 3.74 17.77 -6.70
CA LYS A 39 4.91 17.93 -5.84
C LYS A 39 6.09 17.11 -6.34
N ASP A 40 7.29 17.58 -6.02
CA ASP A 40 8.50 16.81 -6.23
C ASP A 40 8.71 15.86 -5.05
N MET A 41 9.03 14.60 -5.34
CA MET A 41 9.13 13.52 -4.37
C MET A 41 10.36 12.65 -4.65
N TYR A 42 10.85 12.01 -3.60
CA TYR A 42 11.95 11.05 -3.67
C TYR A 42 11.40 9.66 -3.41
N LEU A 43 11.52 8.76 -4.38
CA LEU A 43 10.99 7.39 -4.33
C LEU A 43 12.12 6.37 -4.24
N PHE A 44 11.88 5.28 -3.52
CA PHE A 44 12.70 4.08 -3.60
C PHE A 44 11.84 2.84 -3.36
N GLY A 45 12.27 1.73 -3.91
CA GLY A 45 11.57 0.46 -3.87
C GLY A 45 12.31 -0.57 -3.03
N VAL A 46 11.53 -1.48 -2.44
CA VAL A 46 12.03 -2.70 -1.82
C VAL A 46 11.29 -3.88 -2.44
N ALA A 47 12.03 -4.88 -2.87
CA ALA A 47 11.49 -6.11 -3.40
C ALA A 47 12.03 -7.30 -2.62
N ARG A 48 11.13 -8.12 -2.09
CA ARG A 48 11.49 -9.27 -1.25
C ARG A 48 10.71 -10.50 -1.68
N ASN A 49 11.39 -11.61 -1.88
CA ASN A 49 10.75 -12.91 -2.05
C ASN A 49 10.81 -13.66 -0.70
N TYR A 50 9.81 -14.49 -0.41
CA TYR A 50 9.79 -15.33 0.80
C TYR A 50 10.54 -16.65 0.60
N HIS A 51 10.73 -17.07 -0.65
CA HIS A 51 11.43 -18.30 -1.01
C HIS A 51 12.94 -18.10 -1.08
N ASP A 52 13.41 -16.87 -1.25
CA ASP A 52 14.83 -16.55 -1.25
C ASP A 52 15.25 -15.83 0.05
N SER A 53 16.56 -15.66 0.18
CA SER A 53 17.18 -14.90 1.26
C SER A 53 17.63 -13.52 0.79
N ILE A 54 17.07 -12.97 -0.29
CA ILE A 54 17.54 -11.72 -0.90
C ILE A 54 16.43 -10.67 -0.84
N THR A 55 16.78 -9.47 -0.42
CA THR A 55 15.92 -8.29 -0.52
C THR A 55 16.61 -7.24 -1.36
N TYR A 56 16.01 -6.90 -2.48
CA TYR A 56 16.50 -5.86 -3.37
C TYR A 56 16.04 -4.49 -2.91
N PHE A 57 16.94 -3.52 -3.02
CA PHE A 57 16.65 -2.11 -2.82
C PHE A 57 16.99 -1.34 -4.08
N THR A 58 16.08 -0.49 -4.54
CA THR A 58 16.37 0.43 -5.64
C THR A 58 17.13 1.65 -5.14
N ASN A 59 17.77 2.37 -6.05
CA ASN A 59 18.28 3.71 -5.74
C ASN A 59 17.12 4.68 -5.42
N ILE A 60 17.43 5.70 -4.63
CA ILE A 60 16.50 6.81 -4.37
C ILE A 60 16.43 7.67 -5.63
N THR A 61 15.26 7.75 -6.25
CA THR A 61 15.01 8.49 -7.49
C THR A 61 14.18 9.74 -7.20
N PRO A 62 14.64 10.95 -7.59
CA PRO A 62 13.80 12.14 -7.57
C PRO A 62 12.82 12.12 -8.74
N ILE A 63 11.54 12.38 -8.47
CA ILE A 63 10.49 12.49 -9.49
C ILE A 63 9.76 13.80 -9.29
N SER A 64 9.70 14.58 -10.36
CA SER A 64 8.98 15.85 -10.39
C SER A 64 7.51 15.67 -10.77
N LYS A 65 6.67 16.62 -10.33
CA LYS A 65 5.23 16.69 -10.68
C LYS A 65 4.41 15.47 -10.29
N VAL A 66 4.78 14.78 -9.20
CA VAL A 66 3.99 13.67 -8.69
C VAL A 66 2.65 14.17 -8.17
N VAL A 67 1.56 13.50 -8.57
CA VAL A 67 0.21 13.81 -8.09
C VAL A 67 0.09 13.35 -6.65
N CYS A 68 -0.25 14.27 -5.76
CA CYS A 68 -0.48 13.99 -4.36
C CYS A 68 -1.85 14.50 -3.93
N ASP A 69 -2.49 13.75 -3.06
CA ASP A 69 -3.68 14.21 -2.35
C ASP A 69 -3.33 15.39 -1.43
N LYS A 70 -4.11 16.46 -1.49
CA LYS A 70 -3.82 17.71 -0.76
C LYS A 70 -4.04 17.57 0.74
N GLU A 71 -5.00 16.74 1.16
CA GLU A 71 -5.39 16.59 2.56
C GLU A 71 -4.46 15.63 3.30
N THR A 72 -4.24 14.44 2.73
CA THR A 72 -3.42 13.38 3.31
C THR A 72 -1.94 13.51 2.96
N GLY A 73 -1.62 14.14 1.82
CA GLY A 73 -0.26 14.22 1.31
C GLY A 73 0.28 12.92 0.70
N PHE A 74 -0.58 11.93 0.47
CA PHE A 74 -0.22 10.67 -0.17
C PHE A 74 -0.10 10.80 -1.68
N ILE A 75 0.80 10.01 -2.28
CA ILE A 75 0.92 9.92 -3.74
C ILE A 75 -0.29 9.17 -4.29
N ASP A 76 -1.02 9.81 -5.21
CA ASP A 76 -2.07 9.14 -5.98
C ASP A 76 -1.41 8.27 -7.05
N GLY A 77 -1.90 7.06 -7.26
CA GLY A 77 -1.28 6.11 -8.20
C GLY A 77 0.03 5.48 -7.70
N LEU A 78 0.29 5.42 -6.38
CA LEU A 78 1.47 4.73 -5.80
C LEU A 78 1.63 3.29 -6.31
N ASN A 79 0.51 2.61 -6.56
CA ASN A 79 0.47 1.26 -7.13
C ASN A 79 1.10 1.19 -8.53
N LEU A 80 0.99 2.24 -9.35
CA LEU A 80 1.61 2.29 -10.68
C LEU A 80 3.13 2.37 -10.59
N TYR A 81 3.67 3.10 -9.61
CA TYR A 81 5.11 3.09 -9.33
C TYR A 81 5.56 1.70 -8.85
N THR A 82 4.84 1.08 -7.93
CA THR A 82 5.15 -0.29 -7.50
C THR A 82 5.11 -1.29 -8.66
N ALA A 83 4.14 -1.16 -9.57
CA ALA A 83 4.05 -1.98 -10.76
C ALA A 83 5.27 -1.80 -11.71
N GLN A 84 5.89 -0.62 -11.77
CA GLN A 84 7.13 -0.44 -12.55
C GLN A 84 8.25 -1.35 -12.00
N LEU A 85 8.40 -1.42 -10.67
CA LEU A 85 9.39 -2.26 -10.02
C LEU A 85 9.08 -3.75 -10.22
N GLU A 86 7.81 -4.15 -10.04
CA GLU A 86 7.37 -5.53 -10.28
C GLU A 86 7.66 -5.96 -11.71
N ASN A 87 7.30 -5.13 -12.69
CA ASN A 87 7.52 -5.40 -14.10
C ASN A 87 9.02 -5.48 -14.46
N HIS A 88 9.87 -4.66 -13.84
CA HIS A 88 11.32 -4.73 -14.04
C HIS A 88 11.89 -6.05 -13.55
N LEU A 89 11.47 -6.52 -12.38
CA LEU A 89 11.89 -7.81 -11.85
C LEU A 89 11.38 -8.96 -12.72
N LEU A 90 10.13 -8.90 -13.14
CA LEU A 90 9.52 -9.89 -14.02
C LEU A 90 10.28 -10.04 -15.34
N LYS A 91 10.62 -8.91 -15.99
CA LYS A 91 11.42 -8.88 -17.23
C LYS A 91 12.80 -9.49 -17.07
N ASN A 92 13.38 -9.38 -15.87
CA ASN A 92 14.67 -9.95 -15.52
C ASN A 92 14.58 -11.40 -15.02
N GLY A 93 13.44 -12.08 -15.19
CA GLY A 93 13.24 -13.47 -14.77
C GLY A 93 13.14 -13.67 -13.25
N ARG A 94 12.91 -12.59 -12.49
CA ARG A 94 12.78 -12.62 -11.03
C ARG A 94 11.31 -12.63 -10.64
N PHE A 95 10.79 -13.83 -10.33
CA PHE A 95 9.38 -14.05 -10.00
C PHE A 95 9.13 -14.12 -8.48
N GLY A 96 7.89 -13.86 -8.06
CA GLY A 96 7.46 -14.05 -6.66
C GLY A 96 7.97 -13.00 -5.67
N TYR A 97 8.46 -11.85 -6.15
CA TYR A 97 8.87 -10.74 -5.29
C TYR A 97 7.66 -9.90 -4.87
N LEU A 98 7.50 -9.71 -3.56
CA LEU A 98 6.65 -8.67 -3.01
C LEU A 98 7.36 -7.34 -3.10
N CYS A 99 6.78 -6.41 -3.85
CA CYS A 99 7.32 -5.09 -4.08
C CYS A 99 6.57 -4.04 -3.25
N ALA A 100 7.32 -3.09 -2.71
CA ALA A 100 6.76 -1.93 -2.01
C ALA A 100 7.56 -0.69 -2.38
N THR A 101 6.85 0.37 -2.75
CA THR A 101 7.44 1.69 -3.03
C THR A 101 7.27 2.60 -1.83
N PHE A 102 8.37 3.19 -1.38
CA PHE A 102 8.43 4.19 -0.32
C PHE A 102 8.77 5.54 -0.92
N TYR A 103 8.30 6.61 -0.27
CA TYR A 103 8.53 7.96 -0.74
C TYR A 103 8.73 8.95 0.41
N ALA A 104 9.39 10.06 0.11
CA ALA A 104 9.48 11.21 1.00
C ALA A 104 9.57 12.53 0.22
N LYS A 105 9.17 13.63 0.86
CA LYS A 105 9.25 15.00 0.30
C LYS A 105 10.69 15.51 0.16
N ASN A 106 11.59 15.03 1.00
CA ASN A 106 12.98 15.50 1.08
C ASN A 106 13.93 14.31 0.95
N MET A 107 15.05 14.49 0.25
CA MET A 107 16.11 13.48 0.09
C MET A 107 16.58 12.94 1.44
N LYS A 108 16.90 13.82 2.39
CA LYS A 108 17.33 13.45 3.75
C LYS A 108 16.32 12.58 4.49
N ASN A 109 15.03 12.77 4.23
CA ASN A 109 13.98 11.94 4.85
C ASN A 109 13.89 10.58 4.16
N ALA A 110 13.99 10.53 2.83
CA ALA A 110 14.05 9.28 2.08
C ALA A 110 15.23 8.41 2.55
N GLU A 111 16.43 9.00 2.66
CA GLU A 111 17.63 8.32 3.15
C GLU A 111 17.46 7.76 4.57
N LYS A 112 16.84 8.54 5.47
CA LYS A 112 16.55 8.07 6.82
C LYS A 112 15.64 6.84 6.82
N ILE A 113 14.60 6.82 5.99
CA ILE A 113 13.69 5.67 5.88
C ILE A 113 14.45 4.49 5.27
N TYR A 114 15.20 4.72 4.20
CA TYR A 114 16.03 3.74 3.51
C TYR A 114 16.99 3.03 4.47
N VAL A 115 17.81 3.79 5.20
CA VAL A 115 18.79 3.24 6.16
C VAL A 115 18.10 2.50 7.31
N LYS A 116 16.99 3.03 7.83
CA LYS A 116 16.22 2.36 8.89
C LYS A 116 15.69 1.01 8.41
N LEU A 117 15.16 0.95 7.20
CA LEU A 117 14.59 -0.25 6.63
C LEU A 117 15.66 -1.29 6.30
N LYS A 118 16.77 -0.86 5.68
CA LYS A 118 17.95 -1.69 5.43
C LYS A 118 18.47 -2.32 6.73
N LYS A 119 18.70 -1.51 7.77
CA LYS A 119 19.12 -2.02 9.10
C LYS A 119 18.12 -3.01 9.71
N LYS A 120 16.82 -2.83 9.49
CA LYS A 120 15.78 -3.74 10.01
C LYS A 120 15.80 -5.10 9.30
N ILE A 121 16.13 -5.11 8.02
CA ILE A 121 16.25 -6.33 7.22
C ILE A 121 17.59 -7.03 7.49
N ASP A 122 18.70 -6.29 7.52
CA ASP A 122 20.04 -6.82 7.81
C ASP A 122 20.14 -7.48 9.19
N LYS A 123 19.35 -7.03 10.18
CA LYS A 123 19.26 -7.68 11.49
C LYS A 123 18.72 -9.12 11.42
N LYS A 124 18.02 -9.50 10.36
CA LYS A 124 17.51 -10.86 10.17
C LYS A 124 18.64 -11.72 9.58
N ARG A 125 19.09 -12.72 10.36
CA ARG A 125 20.24 -13.58 9.99
C ARG A 125 20.11 -14.35 8.67
N PHE A 126 18.89 -14.46 8.13
CA PHE A 126 18.59 -15.24 6.92
C PHE A 126 18.22 -14.37 5.71
N THR A 127 18.57 -13.07 5.72
CA THR A 127 18.26 -12.19 4.59
C THR A 127 19.44 -11.26 4.31
N ARG A 128 19.85 -11.19 3.05
CA ARG A 128 20.89 -10.29 2.51
C ARG A 128 20.22 -9.15 1.76
N VAL A 129 20.78 -7.96 1.86
CA VAL A 129 20.32 -6.78 1.13
C VAL A 129 21.21 -6.51 -0.06
N GLU A 130 20.63 -6.51 -1.25
CA GLU A 130 21.33 -6.28 -2.52
C GLU A 130 20.79 -5.02 -3.22
N PRO A 131 21.65 -4.23 -3.89
CA PRO A 131 21.19 -3.10 -4.69
C PRO A 131 20.62 -3.58 -6.04
N LEU A 132 19.51 -2.95 -6.47
CA LEU A 132 18.93 -3.05 -7.80
C LEU A 132 19.21 -1.75 -8.57
N GLY A 133 20.49 -1.55 -8.87
CA GLY A 133 21.01 -0.28 -9.39
C GLY A 133 20.65 0.03 -10.85
N ASP A 134 20.17 -0.96 -11.59
CA ASP A 134 19.72 -0.88 -12.99
C ASP A 134 18.30 -0.31 -13.14
N PHE A 135 17.53 -0.22 -12.04
CA PHE A 135 16.17 0.28 -12.05
C PHE A 135 16.09 1.76 -11.65
N VAL A 136 15.32 2.53 -12.43
CA VAL A 136 15.00 3.93 -12.15
C VAL A 136 13.50 4.14 -12.36
N TYR A 137 12.84 4.76 -11.38
CA TYR A 137 11.41 5.08 -11.49
C TYR A 137 11.14 6.11 -12.58
N GLN A 138 10.05 5.90 -13.30
CA GLN A 138 9.57 6.82 -14.33
C GLN A 138 8.34 7.58 -13.85
N PHE A 139 8.23 8.83 -14.30
CA PHE A 139 7.06 9.66 -14.04
C PHE A 139 5.78 9.00 -14.56
N VAL A 140 4.73 9.01 -13.72
CA VAL A 140 3.40 8.56 -14.10
C VAL A 140 2.51 9.77 -14.28
N SER A 141 1.97 9.92 -15.49
CA SER A 141 1.09 11.04 -15.81
C SER A 141 -0.28 10.93 -15.11
N PRO A 142 -0.94 12.06 -14.79
CA PRO A 142 -2.27 12.06 -14.20
C PRO A 142 -3.30 11.26 -15.02
N GLU A 143 -3.21 11.31 -16.34
CA GLU A 143 -4.12 10.58 -17.24
C GLU A 143 -4.01 9.07 -17.00
N ASN A 144 -2.79 8.56 -16.80
CA ASN A 144 -2.57 7.14 -16.51
C ASN A 144 -3.05 6.73 -15.11
N ILE A 145 -3.01 7.65 -14.13
CA ILE A 145 -3.53 7.41 -12.78
C ILE A 145 -5.06 7.24 -12.83
N TYR A 146 -5.74 8.07 -13.62
CA TYR A 146 -7.21 8.10 -13.67
C TYR A 146 -7.84 7.26 -14.79
N ARG A 147 -7.04 6.68 -15.70
CA ARG A 147 -7.50 5.84 -16.82
C ARG A 147 -8.41 4.67 -16.40
N ASN A 148 -8.17 4.09 -15.22
CA ASN A 148 -8.98 2.98 -14.69
C ASN A 148 -10.31 3.41 -14.04
N VAL A 149 -10.56 4.71 -13.88
CA VAL A 149 -11.85 5.25 -13.39
C VAL A 149 -12.83 5.46 -14.55
N ILE A 150 -12.33 5.75 -15.75
CA ILE A 150 -13.16 6.04 -16.93
C ILE A 150 -13.68 4.74 -17.57
N LYS A 151 -12.87 3.68 -17.62
CA LYS A 151 -13.27 2.38 -18.21
C LYS A 151 -14.28 1.56 -17.38
N ALA A 152 -14.56 1.96 -16.14
CA ALA A 152 -15.55 1.28 -15.31
C ALA A 152 -16.98 1.81 -15.51
N ASN A 153 -17.18 2.89 -16.28
CA ASN A 153 -18.48 3.55 -16.46
C ASN A 153 -18.83 3.85 -17.93
N GLY A 154 -18.16 3.24 -18.90
CA GLY A 154 -18.48 3.44 -20.31
C GLY A 154 -17.75 2.44 -21.19
N ASP A 155 -18.55 1.64 -21.89
CA ASP A 155 -18.28 1.11 -23.22
C ASP A 155 -17.37 -0.14 -23.30
N GLU A 156 -17.92 -1.28 -22.90
CA GLU A 156 -17.82 -2.48 -23.76
C GLU A 156 -18.76 -2.25 -24.96
N GLU A 157 -18.30 -1.48 -25.94
CA GLU A 157 -18.87 -1.51 -27.29
C GLU A 157 -18.39 -2.79 -27.97
N ASP A 158 -19.38 -3.61 -28.35
CA ASP A 158 -19.26 -4.72 -29.27
C ASP A 158 -18.63 -4.28 -30.59
N GLY A 159 -17.75 -5.13 -31.14
CA GLY A 159 -17.54 -5.21 -32.59
C GLY A 159 -16.15 -4.82 -33.08
N ASN A 160 -15.35 -5.83 -33.43
CA ASN A 160 -15.22 -6.27 -34.82
C ASN A 160 -14.59 -7.67 -34.89
#